data_AF-K1SWK2-F1
#
_entry.id   AF-K1SWK2-F1
#
_cell.length_a   1.000
_cell.length_b   1.000
_cell.length_c   1.000
_cell.angle_alpha   90.00
_cell.angle_beta   90.00
_cell.angle_gamma   90.00
#
_symmetry.space_group_name_H-M   'P 1'
#
loop_
_entity.id
_entity.type
_entity.pdbx_description
1 polymer ?
#
loop_
_entity_poly.entity_id
_entity_poly.type
_entity_poly.pdbx_seq_one_letter_code
_entity_poly.pdbx_strand_id
1 'polypeptide(L)'
;MRRTFLLIALLATAVGCAPQQKQLTDYVNPLLGTATLWDSVDLGFRPTKRTWGAEVFPGASLPNALVQASPVTKFHSGSGYQYEDTVIYGFTHSNKGHWNLCHIPLLPVTGTPTPEDYCSPYSHDRETAAPGYYEVFLDRYGVDAELTTTLRCALHRYTFPEGAEPSVLADLQRSNERVRGWEIRREGDRAFAGWQRTGETMYFYAEASRPVLGIEPVVEGDREIRIVRFGEGEGPLELRIGFSFVSEANARGNLEAELLGRSFAEVRQAAADTWNDLLGRIRVEGGTEREKGLFYSSLYRAFLWPALRSDVNGE
;
A
#
# COMPACT_ATOMS: atom_id res chain seq x y z
N MET A 1 78.21 -18.26 14.33
CA MET A 1 77.01 -17.90 15.12
C MET A 1 76.34 -16.67 14.51
N ARG A 2 75.25 -16.84 13.75
CA ARG A 2 74.34 -15.74 13.41
C ARG A 2 72.93 -16.34 13.41
N ARG A 3 72.13 -15.96 14.41
CA ARG A 3 70.72 -16.36 14.57
C ARG A 3 69.87 -15.36 13.81
N THR A 4 69.15 -15.82 12.79
CA THR A 4 68.16 -15.02 12.07
C THR A 4 66.80 -15.27 12.75
N PHE A 5 66.24 -14.26 13.41
CA PHE A 5 64.86 -14.29 13.90
C PHE A 5 63.94 -13.75 12.80
N LEU A 6 63.03 -14.58 12.29
CA LEU A 6 61.88 -14.13 11.51
C LEU A 6 60.82 -13.59 12.48
N LEU A 7 60.51 -12.30 12.40
CA LEU A 7 59.31 -11.73 13.00
C LEU A 7 58.15 -11.88 12.00
N ILE A 8 57.18 -12.72 12.34
CA ILE A 8 55.88 -12.76 11.65
C ILE A 8 55.02 -11.66 12.29
N ALA A 9 54.78 -10.57 11.54
CA ALA A 9 53.82 -9.56 11.94
C ALA A 9 52.40 -10.05 11.62
N LEU A 10 51.63 -10.37 12.65
CA LEU A 10 50.19 -10.64 12.54
C LEU A 10 49.48 -9.30 12.30
N LEU A 11 49.03 -9.04 11.06
CA LEU A 11 48.09 -7.95 10.78
C LEU A 11 46.71 -8.38 11.29
N ALA A 12 46.31 -7.89 12.46
CA ALA A 12 44.93 -7.97 12.91
C ALA A 12 44.10 -6.96 12.10
N THR A 13 43.32 -7.44 11.13
CA THR A 13 42.28 -6.63 10.48
C THR A 13 41.17 -6.37 11.48
N ALA A 14 41.20 -5.21 12.13
CA ALA A 14 40.07 -4.71 12.88
C ALA A 14 38.94 -4.38 11.88
N VAL A 15 37.98 -5.28 11.74
CA VAL A 15 36.69 -4.97 11.11
C VAL A 15 35.97 -4.07 12.10
N GLY A 16 36.18 -2.76 11.96
CA GLY A 16 35.41 -1.78 12.71
C GLY A 16 33.95 -1.86 12.25
N CYS A 17 33.04 -2.23 13.14
CA CYS A 17 31.62 -1.90 12.98
C CYS A 17 31.49 -0.38 13.03
N ALA A 18 31.60 0.28 11.88
CA ALA A 18 31.10 1.64 11.76
C ALA A 18 29.59 1.59 12.05
N PRO A 19 29.05 2.46 12.93
CA PRO A 19 27.61 2.53 13.14
C PRO A 19 26.94 2.79 11.79
N GLN A 20 26.01 1.91 11.40
CA GLN A 20 25.29 2.06 10.14
C GLN A 20 24.56 3.40 10.16
N GLN A 21 24.86 4.25 9.18
CA GLN A 21 24.19 5.53 9.06
C GLN A 21 22.70 5.27 8.82
N LYS A 22 21.87 5.79 9.74
CA LYS A 22 20.40 5.71 9.66
C LYS A 22 19.94 6.23 8.29
N GLN A 23 19.12 5.45 7.60
CA GLN A 23 18.59 5.85 6.29
C GLN A 23 17.61 7.01 6.48
N LEU A 24 17.46 7.85 5.46
CA LEU A 24 16.55 9.01 5.58
C LEU A 24 15.10 8.57 5.63
N THR A 25 14.77 7.46 4.98
CA THR A 25 13.48 6.78 5.10
C THR A 25 13.15 6.39 6.54
N ASP A 26 14.14 6.13 7.40
CA ASP A 26 13.91 5.73 8.80
C ASP A 26 13.45 6.91 9.69
N TYR A 27 13.50 8.14 9.19
CA TYR A 27 12.91 9.31 9.85
C TYR A 27 11.44 9.53 9.46
N VAL A 28 10.98 8.94 8.37
CA VAL A 28 9.63 9.15 7.86
C VAL A 28 8.65 8.30 8.64
N ASN A 29 7.59 8.94 9.14
CA ASN A 29 6.44 8.27 9.71
C ASN A 29 5.20 8.49 8.83
N PRO A 30 4.81 7.51 7.99
CA PRO A 30 3.58 7.62 7.18
C PRO A 30 2.28 7.59 7.99
N LEU A 31 2.30 7.34 9.30
CA LEU A 31 1.13 7.51 10.17
C LEU A 31 0.99 8.96 10.68
N LEU A 32 2.05 9.78 10.57
CA LEU A 32 1.98 11.19 10.97
C LEU A 32 0.95 11.93 10.11
N GLY A 33 -0.08 12.46 10.77
CA GLY A 33 -1.20 13.18 10.17
C GLY A 33 -2.46 12.33 9.91
N THR A 34 -2.43 11.02 10.20
CA THR A 34 -3.58 10.11 9.98
C THR A 34 -4.64 10.16 11.08
N ALA A 35 -4.34 10.76 12.24
CA ALA A 35 -5.30 10.89 13.33
C ALA A 35 -6.24 12.09 13.12
N THR A 36 -7.49 11.92 13.52
CA THR A 36 -8.45 13.03 13.60
C THR A 36 -8.08 13.95 14.78
N LEU A 37 -8.28 15.25 14.63
CA LEU A 37 -8.21 16.18 15.76
C LEU A 37 -9.48 16.09 16.62
N TRP A 38 -9.32 15.90 17.93
CA TRP A 38 -10.46 15.84 18.87
C TRP A 38 -10.39 16.88 19.99
N ASP A 39 -9.20 17.41 20.28
CA ASP A 39 -9.01 18.30 21.42
C ASP A 39 -9.65 19.67 21.14
N SER A 40 -10.59 20.06 21.99
CA SER A 40 -11.26 21.36 21.89
C SER A 40 -10.32 22.56 22.07
N VAL A 41 -9.18 22.37 22.72
CA VAL A 41 -8.11 23.37 22.85
C VAL A 41 -7.45 23.59 21.49
N ASP A 42 -7.07 22.52 20.80
CA ASP A 42 -6.45 22.59 19.47
C ASP A 42 -7.45 23.10 18.42
N LEU A 43 -8.71 22.70 18.53
CA LEU A 43 -9.77 23.04 17.58
C LEU A 43 -10.36 24.43 17.79
N GLY A 44 -10.29 24.98 19.00
CA GLY A 44 -10.99 26.22 19.38
C GLY A 44 -12.52 26.08 19.49
N PHE A 45 -13.06 24.86 19.39
CA PHE A 45 -14.47 24.54 19.61
C PHE A 45 -14.62 23.11 20.14
N ARG A 46 -15.76 22.80 20.78
CA ARG A 46 -16.07 21.42 21.20
C ARG A 46 -16.67 20.64 20.02
N PRO A 47 -15.98 19.63 19.47
CA PRO A 47 -16.51 18.89 18.35
C PRO A 47 -17.68 18.01 18.76
N THR A 48 -18.75 18.02 17.97
CA THR A 48 -19.92 17.13 18.12
C THR A 48 -19.90 15.96 17.13
N LYS A 49 -18.94 15.97 16.22
CA LYS A 49 -18.67 14.96 15.18
C LYS A 49 -17.18 14.94 14.89
N ARG A 50 -16.71 13.90 14.19
CA ARG A 50 -15.32 13.79 13.69
C ARG A 50 -14.94 15.11 13.01
N THR A 51 -13.83 15.70 13.45
CA THR A 51 -13.30 16.93 12.82
C THR A 51 -12.31 16.59 11.72
N TRP A 52 -11.69 17.61 11.16
CA TRP A 52 -10.69 17.43 10.12
C TRP A 52 -9.30 17.27 10.74
N GLY A 53 -8.58 16.24 10.31
CA GLY A 53 -7.15 16.09 10.57
C GLY A 53 -6.30 16.64 9.42
N ALA A 54 -5.09 16.09 9.25
CA ALA A 54 -4.34 16.28 8.01
C ALA A 54 -4.88 15.39 6.86
N GLU A 55 -5.72 14.40 7.19
CA GLU A 55 -6.42 13.53 6.23
C GLU A 55 -5.49 12.75 5.29
N VAL A 56 -4.25 12.49 5.72
CA VAL A 56 -3.26 11.74 4.92
C VAL A 56 -3.45 10.22 5.07
N PHE A 57 -2.84 9.45 4.16
CA PHE A 57 -2.91 7.99 4.17
C PHE A 57 -1.55 7.36 4.57
N PRO A 58 -1.53 6.17 5.20
CA PRO A 58 -0.28 5.50 5.58
C PRO A 58 0.27 4.54 4.51
N GLY A 59 -0.51 4.26 3.47
CA GLY A 59 -0.17 3.30 2.42
C GLY A 59 1.12 3.56 1.63
N ALA A 60 1.49 2.55 0.84
CA ALA A 60 2.65 2.57 -0.03
C ALA A 60 2.42 3.45 -1.27
N SER A 61 3.42 4.28 -1.60
CA SER A 61 3.45 5.10 -2.81
C SER A 61 4.90 5.44 -3.15
N LEU A 62 5.22 5.57 -4.43
CA LEU A 62 6.41 6.31 -4.87
C LEU A 62 6.13 7.82 -4.87
N PRO A 63 7.17 8.67 -4.96
CA PRO A 63 6.99 10.10 -5.19
C PRO A 63 6.14 10.34 -6.44
N ASN A 64 5.09 11.16 -6.30
CA ASN A 64 4.20 11.61 -7.36
C ASN A 64 3.59 10.46 -8.18
N ALA A 65 3.45 9.27 -7.60
CA ALA A 65 2.92 8.09 -8.27
C ALA A 65 1.43 8.25 -8.61
N LEU A 66 0.99 7.58 -9.67
CA LEU A 66 -0.43 7.38 -9.99
C LEU A 66 -1.08 6.51 -8.91
N VAL A 67 -0.37 5.45 -8.51
CA VAL A 67 -0.86 4.48 -7.53
C VAL A 67 -0.44 4.86 -6.12
N GLN A 68 -1.42 4.91 -5.24
CA GLN A 68 -1.21 4.98 -3.79
C GLN A 68 -1.96 3.81 -3.16
N ALA A 69 -1.26 2.72 -2.81
CA ALA A 69 -1.86 1.50 -2.27
C ALA A 69 -2.02 1.62 -0.75
N SER A 70 -3.23 1.85 -0.27
CA SER A 70 -3.48 2.20 1.15
C SER A 70 -4.68 1.46 1.75
N PRO A 71 -4.64 1.11 3.05
CA PRO A 71 -5.83 0.67 3.78
C PRO A 71 -6.92 1.75 3.78
N VAL A 72 -8.17 1.30 3.86
CA VAL A 72 -9.35 2.13 4.12
C VAL A 72 -10.01 1.65 5.41
N THR A 73 -10.05 2.52 6.41
CA THR A 73 -10.77 2.28 7.67
C THR A 73 -12.18 2.87 7.64
N LYS A 74 -12.42 3.85 6.77
CA LYS A 74 -13.74 4.45 6.58
C LYS A 74 -13.84 5.17 5.24
N PHE A 75 -14.81 4.75 4.42
CA PHE A 75 -15.17 5.49 3.21
C PHE A 75 -15.80 6.85 3.54
N HIS A 76 -15.63 7.80 2.62
CA HIS A 76 -15.99 9.21 2.78
C HIS A 76 -15.29 9.88 3.98
N SER A 77 -14.06 9.46 4.31
CA SER A 77 -13.22 10.07 5.36
C SER A 77 -11.84 10.49 4.84
N GLY A 78 -11.72 11.69 4.28
CA GLY A 78 -10.44 12.19 3.75
C GLY A 78 -9.82 11.22 2.76
N SER A 79 -8.62 10.72 3.06
CA SER A 79 -7.92 9.71 2.26
C SER A 79 -8.35 8.25 2.48
N GLY A 80 -9.39 8.01 3.29
CA GLY A 80 -9.95 6.69 3.56
C GLY A 80 -9.45 6.04 4.84
N TYR A 81 -8.40 6.58 5.47
CA TYR A 81 -7.81 6.04 6.70
C TYR A 81 -7.85 7.07 7.83
N GLN A 82 -8.20 6.61 9.03
CA GLN A 82 -8.09 7.38 10.27
C GLN A 82 -7.50 6.49 11.35
N TYR A 83 -6.48 7.01 12.04
CA TYR A 83 -5.70 6.24 13.01
C TYR A 83 -6.58 5.61 14.10
N GLU A 84 -7.63 6.30 14.54
CA GLU A 84 -8.46 5.84 15.66
C GLU A 84 -9.50 4.78 15.27
N ASP A 85 -9.66 4.49 13.98
CA ASP A 85 -10.57 3.44 13.51
C ASP A 85 -9.92 2.06 13.68
N THR A 86 -10.71 1.08 14.12
CA THR A 86 -10.22 -0.26 14.52
C THR A 86 -10.53 -1.36 13.51
N VAL A 87 -10.99 -1.01 12.32
CA VAL A 87 -11.35 -1.96 11.26
C VAL A 87 -10.85 -1.49 9.90
N ILE A 88 -10.53 -2.44 9.03
CA ILE A 88 -10.14 -2.22 7.63
C ILE A 88 -11.22 -2.82 6.71
N TYR A 89 -11.65 -2.02 5.73
CA TYR A 89 -12.60 -2.40 4.67
C TYR A 89 -11.90 -2.79 3.35
N GLY A 90 -10.58 -2.73 3.28
CA GLY A 90 -9.85 -3.06 2.07
C GLY A 90 -8.67 -2.14 1.83
N PHE A 91 -7.98 -2.42 0.74
CA PHE A 91 -6.85 -1.66 0.22
C PHE A 91 -7.25 -1.05 -1.12
N THR A 92 -7.12 0.26 -1.26
CA THR A 92 -7.45 1.01 -2.47
C THR A 92 -6.19 1.56 -3.12
N HIS A 93 -6.29 1.99 -4.39
CA HIS A 93 -5.11 2.27 -5.23
C HIS A 93 -4.96 3.73 -5.64
N SER A 94 -5.77 4.61 -5.06
CA SER A 94 -5.71 6.06 -5.25
C SER A 94 -6.23 6.76 -4.01
N ASN A 95 -5.49 7.70 -3.44
CA ASN A 95 -5.78 8.28 -2.13
C ASN A 95 -5.34 9.76 -2.09
N LYS A 96 -6.21 10.62 -1.56
CA LYS A 96 -5.97 12.07 -1.41
C LYS A 96 -6.66 12.54 -0.13
N GLY A 97 -6.13 13.56 0.55
CA GLY A 97 -6.75 14.16 1.74
C GLY A 97 -8.02 14.97 1.44
N HIS A 98 -8.88 14.49 0.55
CA HIS A 98 -10.15 15.08 0.16
C HIS A 98 -11.14 13.96 -0.18
N TRP A 99 -12.44 14.29 -0.23
CA TRP A 99 -13.58 13.36 -0.31
C TRP A 99 -13.74 12.58 -1.64
N ASN A 100 -12.66 12.32 -2.37
CA ASN A 100 -12.67 11.63 -3.66
C ASN A 100 -11.65 10.48 -3.71
N LEU A 101 -11.63 9.71 -4.80
CA LEU A 101 -10.74 8.55 -5.00
C LEU A 101 -11.11 7.31 -4.16
N CYS A 102 -10.14 6.62 -3.55
CA CYS A 102 -10.29 5.28 -2.95
C CYS A 102 -10.85 4.26 -3.95
N HIS A 103 -10.26 4.22 -5.14
CA HIS A 103 -10.66 3.30 -6.20
C HIS A 103 -10.21 1.86 -5.93
N ILE A 104 -11.01 0.93 -6.45
CA ILE A 104 -10.76 -0.52 -6.54
C ILE A 104 -10.40 -1.13 -5.17
N PRO A 105 -11.34 -1.15 -4.19
CA PRO A 105 -11.08 -1.74 -2.89
C PRO A 105 -10.91 -3.26 -3.00
N LEU A 106 -9.75 -3.77 -2.59
CA LEU A 106 -9.44 -5.21 -2.52
C LEU A 106 -9.08 -5.61 -1.08
N LEU A 107 -9.57 -6.75 -0.61
CA LEU A 107 -9.29 -7.27 0.73
C LEU A 107 -8.99 -8.78 0.65
N PRO A 108 -7.85 -9.28 1.16
CA PRO A 108 -7.65 -10.71 1.28
C PRO A 108 -8.57 -11.26 2.40
N VAL A 109 -9.29 -12.34 2.09
CA VAL A 109 -10.28 -12.93 2.98
C VAL A 109 -10.15 -14.45 2.98
N THR A 110 -10.55 -15.08 4.08
CA THR A 110 -10.83 -16.52 4.15
C THR A 110 -12.34 -16.74 4.18
N GLY A 111 -12.82 -17.81 3.57
CA GLY A 111 -14.24 -18.12 3.48
C GLY A 111 -15.01 -17.21 2.50
N THR A 112 -16.28 -16.94 2.82
CA THR A 112 -17.24 -16.23 1.96
C THR A 112 -18.00 -15.18 2.79
N PRO A 113 -17.35 -14.07 3.18
CA PRO A 113 -18.02 -13.01 3.95
C PRO A 113 -19.13 -12.33 3.12
N THR A 114 -20.03 -11.61 3.77
CA THR A 114 -21.13 -10.89 3.10
C THR A 114 -20.80 -9.41 2.90
N PRO A 115 -21.46 -8.70 1.96
CA PRO A 115 -21.24 -7.27 1.75
C PRO A 115 -21.42 -6.38 2.99
N GLU A 116 -22.28 -6.75 3.94
CA GLU A 116 -22.48 -5.98 5.17
C GLU A 116 -21.50 -6.34 6.30
N ASP A 117 -20.86 -7.52 6.23
CA ASP A 117 -19.99 -8.03 7.30
C ASP A 117 -18.71 -8.70 6.76
N TYR A 118 -17.82 -7.88 6.19
CA TYR A 118 -16.51 -8.34 5.69
C TYR A 118 -15.31 -7.57 6.26
N CYS A 119 -15.52 -6.46 6.99
CA CYS A 119 -14.38 -5.71 7.51
C CYS A 119 -13.56 -6.57 8.49
N SER A 120 -12.25 -6.35 8.53
CA SER A 120 -11.38 -7.02 9.50
C SER A 120 -10.98 -6.05 10.60
N PRO A 121 -11.07 -6.44 11.88
CA PRO A 121 -10.32 -5.77 12.94
C PRO A 121 -8.81 -5.81 12.66
N TYR A 122 -8.09 -4.83 13.19
CA TYR A 122 -6.63 -4.74 13.19
C TYR A 122 -6.15 -3.96 14.43
N SER A 123 -4.84 -4.01 14.70
CA SER A 123 -4.18 -3.20 15.74
C SER A 123 -2.90 -2.57 15.19
N HIS A 124 -2.57 -1.36 15.65
CA HIS A 124 -1.31 -0.70 15.33
C HIS A 124 -0.08 -1.46 15.84
N ASP A 125 -0.24 -2.35 16.83
CA ASP A 125 0.85 -3.24 17.30
C ASP A 125 1.30 -4.23 16.20
N ARG A 126 0.44 -4.47 15.21
CA ARG A 126 0.70 -5.31 14.03
C ARG A 126 0.45 -4.53 12.73
N GLU A 127 0.78 -3.24 12.74
CA GLU A 127 0.76 -2.37 11.57
C GLU A 127 2.15 -1.75 11.41
N THR A 128 2.64 -1.68 10.18
CA THR A 128 3.91 -1.04 9.85
C THR A 128 3.76 -0.25 8.56
N ALA A 129 4.22 1.00 8.57
CA ALA A 129 4.22 1.87 7.41
C ALA A 129 5.60 2.51 7.22
N ALA A 130 6.10 2.49 5.99
CA ALA A 130 7.35 3.12 5.60
C ALA A 130 7.22 3.71 4.18
N PRO A 131 8.11 4.63 3.75
CA PRO A 131 8.08 5.14 2.38
C PRO A 131 8.12 3.99 1.35
N GLY A 132 7.04 3.86 0.58
CA GLY A 132 6.89 2.79 -0.43
C GLY A 132 6.48 1.42 0.11
N TYR A 133 6.12 1.28 1.40
CA TYR A 133 5.74 0.00 2.00
C TYR A 133 4.65 0.16 3.06
N TYR A 134 3.70 -0.76 3.09
CA TYR A 134 2.71 -0.87 4.15
C TYR A 134 2.45 -2.34 4.49
N GLU A 135 2.23 -2.64 5.76
CA GLU A 135 1.94 -3.97 6.27
C GLU A 135 0.92 -3.90 7.41
N VAL A 136 -0.03 -4.83 7.41
CA VAL A 136 -0.97 -4.99 8.53
C VAL A 136 -1.42 -6.44 8.65
N PHE A 137 -1.66 -6.88 9.88
CA PHE A 137 -2.35 -8.14 10.15
C PHE A 137 -3.87 -7.94 10.26
N LEU A 138 -4.62 -8.75 9.52
CA LEU A 138 -6.08 -8.73 9.49
C LEU A 138 -6.63 -9.81 10.43
N ASP A 139 -7.02 -9.41 11.65
CA ASP A 139 -7.38 -10.32 12.74
C ASP A 139 -8.49 -11.30 12.38
N ARG A 140 -9.52 -10.85 11.66
CA ARG A 140 -10.66 -11.69 11.29
C ARG A 140 -10.24 -12.86 10.40
N TYR A 141 -9.30 -12.62 9.50
CA TYR A 141 -8.92 -13.58 8.46
C TYR A 141 -7.62 -14.32 8.77
N GLY A 142 -6.86 -13.87 9.77
CA GLY A 142 -5.55 -14.40 10.09
C GLY A 142 -4.53 -14.16 8.99
N VAL A 143 -4.66 -13.06 8.23
CA VAL A 143 -3.84 -12.77 7.05
C VAL A 143 -2.89 -11.62 7.33
N ASP A 144 -1.59 -11.82 7.09
CA ASP A 144 -0.64 -10.71 6.95
C ASP A 144 -0.72 -10.14 5.53
N ALA A 145 -1.00 -8.85 5.42
CA ALA A 145 -1.15 -8.14 4.16
C ALA A 145 -0.05 -7.08 3.99
N GLU A 146 0.77 -7.25 2.96
CA GLU A 146 1.87 -6.35 2.64
C GLU A 146 1.67 -5.71 1.26
N LEU A 147 1.99 -4.41 1.15
CA LEU A 147 1.81 -3.60 -0.04
C LEU A 147 3.11 -2.86 -0.38
N THR A 148 3.45 -2.82 -1.66
CA THR A 148 4.48 -1.92 -2.23
C THR A 148 4.00 -1.41 -3.59
N THR A 149 4.60 -0.36 -4.12
CA THR A 149 4.17 0.23 -5.40
C THR A 149 5.34 0.54 -6.33
N THR A 150 5.02 0.65 -7.62
CA THR A 150 5.79 1.42 -8.60
C THR A 150 5.06 2.73 -8.89
N LEU A 151 5.25 3.35 -10.06
CA LEU A 151 4.56 4.58 -10.41
C LEU A 151 3.09 4.34 -10.75
N ARG A 152 2.79 3.24 -11.45
CA ARG A 152 1.45 2.91 -11.99
C ARG A 152 0.93 1.55 -11.56
N CYS A 153 1.67 0.84 -10.70
CA CYS A 153 1.31 -0.49 -10.27
C CYS A 153 1.42 -0.65 -8.75
N ALA A 154 0.67 -1.61 -8.21
CA ALA A 154 0.80 -2.12 -6.86
C ALA A 154 1.23 -3.60 -6.88
N LEU A 155 2.04 -3.99 -5.89
CA LEU A 155 2.26 -5.38 -5.52
C LEU A 155 1.62 -5.62 -4.16
N HIS A 156 0.72 -6.59 -4.10
CA HIS A 156 0.17 -7.09 -2.85
C HIS A 156 0.78 -8.46 -2.57
N ARG A 157 1.13 -8.71 -1.32
CA ARG A 157 1.57 -10.02 -0.83
C ARG A 157 0.74 -10.39 0.39
N TYR A 158 0.07 -11.53 0.31
CA TYR A 158 -0.86 -12.00 1.33
C TYR A 158 -0.43 -13.35 1.87
N THR A 159 -0.12 -13.41 3.16
CA THR A 159 0.23 -14.64 3.85
C THR A 159 -1.00 -15.14 4.60
N PHE A 160 -1.62 -16.19 4.06
CA PHE A 160 -2.81 -16.81 4.65
C PHE A 160 -2.43 -17.86 5.71
N PRO A 161 -3.33 -18.17 6.66
CA PRO A 161 -3.15 -19.30 7.58
C PRO A 161 -2.93 -20.62 6.82
N GLU A 162 -2.19 -21.54 7.43
CA GLU A 162 -2.00 -22.89 6.88
C GLU A 162 -3.36 -23.59 6.69
N GLY A 163 -3.55 -24.23 5.52
CA GLY A 163 -4.80 -24.91 5.17
C GLY A 163 -5.97 -24.00 4.78
N ALA A 164 -5.80 -22.67 4.79
CA ALA A 164 -6.83 -21.75 4.33
C ALA A 164 -6.96 -21.74 2.80
N GLU A 165 -8.19 -21.55 2.31
CA GLU A 165 -8.47 -21.29 0.90
C GLU A 165 -8.29 -19.79 0.59
N PRO A 166 -7.20 -19.38 -0.08
CA PRO A 166 -6.92 -17.97 -0.32
C PRO A 166 -7.95 -17.36 -1.25
N SER A 167 -8.51 -16.22 -0.84
CA SER A 167 -9.47 -15.47 -1.63
C SER A 167 -9.23 -13.97 -1.50
N VAL A 168 -9.63 -13.21 -2.51
CA VAL A 168 -9.62 -11.74 -2.48
C VAL A 168 -11.02 -11.23 -2.78
N LEU A 169 -11.56 -10.47 -1.84
CA LEU A 169 -12.81 -9.74 -1.97
C LEU A 169 -12.55 -8.42 -2.70
N ALA A 170 -13.39 -8.11 -3.68
CA ALA A 170 -13.45 -6.81 -4.34
C ALA A 170 -14.83 -6.16 -4.08
N ASP A 171 -14.84 -5.03 -3.36
CA ASP A 171 -16.06 -4.23 -3.11
C ASP A 171 -16.09 -3.04 -4.10
N LEU A 172 -16.26 -3.35 -5.38
CA LEU A 172 -16.23 -2.36 -6.45
C LEU A 172 -17.46 -1.44 -6.47
N GLN A 173 -18.46 -1.70 -5.61
CA GLN A 173 -19.56 -0.78 -5.34
C GLN A 173 -19.17 0.36 -4.39
N ARG A 174 -18.03 0.26 -3.67
CA ARG A 174 -17.54 1.30 -2.75
C ARG A 174 -16.35 2.07 -3.31
N SER A 175 -16.35 3.36 -3.01
CA SER A 175 -15.29 4.34 -3.24
C SER A 175 -15.61 5.55 -2.34
N ASN A 176 -14.69 6.50 -2.19
CA ASN A 176 -15.05 7.81 -1.61
C ASN A 176 -16.01 8.59 -2.49
N GLU A 177 -16.07 8.26 -3.79
CA GLU A 177 -16.98 8.84 -4.76
C GLU A 177 -18.17 7.93 -5.04
N ARG A 178 -19.23 8.52 -5.60
CA ARG A 178 -20.37 7.75 -6.10
C ARG A 178 -19.92 6.86 -7.26
N VAL A 179 -19.96 5.55 -7.06
CA VAL A 179 -19.76 4.55 -8.11
C VAL A 179 -20.96 4.56 -9.07
N ARG A 180 -20.67 4.67 -10.37
CA ARG A 180 -21.64 4.72 -11.49
C ARG A 180 -21.64 3.46 -12.36
N GLY A 181 -20.80 2.49 -12.02
CA GLY A 181 -20.61 1.24 -12.73
C GLY A 181 -19.26 0.65 -12.38
N TRP A 182 -19.14 -0.66 -12.53
CA TRP A 182 -17.92 -1.40 -12.30
C TRP A 182 -18.02 -2.75 -13.01
N GLU A 183 -16.87 -3.36 -13.23
CA GLU A 183 -16.76 -4.72 -13.74
C GLU A 183 -15.51 -5.37 -13.17
N ILE A 184 -15.58 -6.69 -13.01
CA ILE A 184 -14.43 -7.54 -12.76
C ILE A 184 -14.69 -8.89 -13.41
N ARG A 185 -13.70 -9.39 -14.15
CA ARG A 185 -13.78 -10.67 -14.85
C ARG A 185 -12.43 -11.37 -14.85
N ARG A 186 -12.47 -12.70 -14.96
CA ARG A 186 -11.27 -13.50 -15.17
C ARG A 186 -10.72 -13.24 -16.57
N GLU A 187 -9.40 -13.15 -16.68
CA GLU A 187 -8.67 -12.85 -17.91
C GLU A 187 -7.50 -13.85 -18.03
N GLY A 188 -7.76 -15.04 -18.57
CA GLY A 188 -6.78 -16.14 -18.60
C GLY A 188 -6.66 -16.91 -17.28
N ASP A 189 -5.57 -17.68 -17.12
CA ASP A 189 -5.46 -18.66 -16.02
C ASP A 189 -5.02 -18.06 -14.69
N ARG A 190 -4.28 -16.96 -14.72
CA ARG A 190 -3.67 -16.34 -13.54
C ARG A 190 -3.98 -14.85 -13.45
N ALA A 191 -4.96 -14.36 -14.19
CA ALA A 191 -5.26 -12.94 -14.18
C ALA A 191 -6.76 -12.65 -14.16
N PHE A 192 -7.06 -11.45 -13.69
CA PHE A 192 -8.38 -10.85 -13.70
C PHE A 192 -8.25 -9.35 -13.96
N ALA A 193 -9.26 -8.77 -14.57
CA ALA A 193 -9.25 -7.39 -15.02
C ALA A 193 -10.62 -6.76 -14.85
N GLY A 194 -10.66 -5.44 -14.92
CA GLY A 194 -11.91 -4.72 -14.84
C GLY A 194 -11.71 -3.23 -14.64
N TRP A 195 -12.76 -2.59 -14.14
CA TRP A 195 -12.81 -1.14 -13.98
C TRP A 195 -13.81 -0.72 -12.91
N GLN A 196 -13.60 0.48 -12.38
CA GLN A 196 -14.54 1.15 -11.50
C GLN A 196 -14.75 2.59 -11.99
N ARG A 197 -16.00 2.97 -12.26
CA ARG A 197 -16.36 4.29 -12.77
C ARG A 197 -16.96 5.15 -11.66
N THR A 198 -16.30 6.26 -11.36
CA THR A 198 -16.75 7.29 -10.41
C THR A 198 -16.98 8.61 -11.18
N GLY A 199 -16.29 9.70 -10.80
CA GLY A 199 -16.10 10.87 -11.67
C GLY A 199 -15.24 10.52 -12.90
N GLU A 200 -14.17 9.76 -12.70
CA GLU A 200 -13.31 9.19 -13.74
C GLU A 200 -13.44 7.65 -13.73
N THR A 201 -13.03 6.97 -14.80
CA THR A 201 -12.95 5.49 -14.80
C THR A 201 -11.52 5.08 -14.51
N MET A 202 -11.32 4.27 -13.48
CA MET A 202 -10.04 3.61 -13.21
C MET A 202 -10.11 2.16 -13.64
N TYR A 203 -9.20 1.75 -14.52
CA TYR A 203 -9.06 0.40 -15.04
C TYR A 203 -7.93 -0.32 -14.31
N PHE A 204 -8.03 -1.64 -14.19
CA PHE A 204 -6.98 -2.47 -13.63
C PHE A 204 -6.80 -3.79 -14.37
N TYR A 205 -5.57 -4.29 -14.35
CA TYR A 205 -5.19 -5.64 -14.77
C TYR A 205 -4.33 -6.26 -13.67
N ALA A 206 -4.77 -7.39 -13.11
CA ALA A 206 -4.11 -8.07 -12.02
C ALA A 206 -3.62 -9.46 -12.44
N GLU A 207 -2.33 -9.73 -12.25
CA GLU A 207 -1.71 -11.05 -12.38
C GLU A 207 -1.43 -11.63 -10.99
N ALA A 208 -1.86 -12.87 -10.76
CA ALA A 208 -1.73 -13.60 -9.51
C ALA A 208 -0.63 -14.67 -9.58
N SER A 209 0.08 -14.89 -8.47
CA SER A 209 1.05 -15.99 -8.35
C SER A 209 0.40 -17.38 -8.40
N ARG A 210 -0.92 -17.45 -8.23
CA ARG A 210 -1.72 -18.69 -8.21
C ARG A 210 -2.83 -18.67 -9.28
N PRO A 211 -3.33 -19.83 -9.74
CA PRO A 211 -4.45 -19.89 -10.69
C PRO A 211 -5.69 -19.16 -10.16
N VAL A 212 -6.36 -18.39 -11.00
CA VAL A 212 -7.68 -17.79 -10.71
C VAL A 212 -8.76 -18.81 -11.08
N LEU A 213 -9.40 -19.41 -10.07
CA LEU A 213 -10.40 -20.45 -10.28
C LEU A 213 -11.75 -19.87 -10.73
N GLY A 214 -12.13 -18.72 -10.16
CA GLY A 214 -13.41 -18.09 -10.43
C GLY A 214 -13.54 -16.75 -9.74
N ILE A 215 -14.55 -15.99 -10.15
CA ILE A 215 -14.95 -14.73 -9.51
C ILE A 215 -16.44 -14.82 -9.23
N GLU A 216 -16.78 -14.95 -7.95
CA GLU A 216 -18.14 -15.30 -7.51
C GLU A 216 -18.85 -14.06 -6.95
N PRO A 217 -20.13 -13.84 -7.32
CA PRO A 217 -20.95 -12.82 -6.69
C PRO A 217 -21.36 -13.24 -5.28
N VAL A 218 -21.31 -12.31 -4.32
CA VAL A 218 -22.05 -12.42 -3.05
C VAL A 218 -22.93 -11.19 -2.93
N VAL A 219 -24.25 -11.41 -2.87
CA VAL A 219 -25.27 -10.36 -2.89
C VAL A 219 -26.04 -10.38 -1.57
N GLU A 220 -26.19 -9.21 -0.96
CA GLU A 220 -26.99 -8.98 0.24
C GLU A 220 -27.75 -7.66 0.06
N GLY A 221 -29.07 -7.73 -0.11
CA GLY A 221 -29.88 -6.55 -0.41
C GLY A 221 -29.49 -5.90 -1.75
N ASP A 222 -29.16 -4.61 -1.72
CA ASP A 222 -28.66 -3.84 -2.86
C ASP A 222 -27.11 -3.88 -2.99
N ARG A 223 -26.45 -4.54 -2.05
CA ARG A 223 -25.00 -4.66 -2.00
C ARG A 223 -24.51 -5.94 -2.65
N GLU A 224 -23.39 -5.82 -3.35
CA GLU A 224 -22.75 -6.89 -4.10
C GLU A 224 -21.23 -6.73 -4.02
N ILE A 225 -20.57 -7.80 -3.57
CA ILE A 225 -19.12 -7.96 -3.62
C ILE A 225 -18.76 -9.09 -4.58
N ARG A 226 -17.48 -9.12 -4.98
CA ARG A 226 -16.92 -10.17 -5.83
C ARG A 226 -15.82 -10.89 -5.07
N ILE A 227 -15.85 -12.22 -5.03
CA ILE A 227 -14.80 -13.02 -4.42
C ILE A 227 -14.00 -13.71 -5.52
N VAL A 228 -12.74 -13.31 -5.66
CA VAL A 228 -11.77 -13.96 -6.53
C VAL A 228 -11.18 -15.16 -5.78
N ARG A 229 -11.41 -16.36 -6.31
CA ARG A 229 -10.93 -17.63 -5.75
C ARG A 229 -9.61 -18.02 -6.39
N PHE A 230 -8.65 -18.42 -5.58
CA PHE A 230 -7.34 -18.86 -6.06
C PHE A 230 -7.11 -20.35 -5.79
N GLY A 231 -6.42 -21.00 -6.72
CA GLY A 231 -6.01 -22.39 -6.59
C GLY A 231 -4.81 -22.57 -5.66
N GLU A 232 -4.33 -23.80 -5.62
CA GLU A 232 -3.12 -24.14 -4.89
C GLU A 232 -1.89 -23.40 -5.44
N GLY A 233 -0.92 -23.17 -4.55
CA GLY A 233 0.36 -22.53 -4.88
C GLY A 233 1.25 -22.45 -3.64
N GLU A 234 2.54 -22.30 -3.87
CA GLU A 234 3.54 -22.19 -2.80
C GLU A 234 3.63 -20.75 -2.27
N GLY A 235 3.94 -20.62 -0.97
CA GLY A 235 4.21 -19.34 -0.33
C GLY A 235 3.02 -18.37 -0.30
N PRO A 236 3.25 -17.07 -0.04
CA PRO A 236 2.21 -16.06 -0.06
C PRO A 236 1.51 -15.93 -1.43
N LEU A 237 0.24 -15.53 -1.43
CA LEU A 237 -0.43 -15.07 -2.65
C LEU A 237 0.10 -13.69 -3.02
N GLU A 238 0.70 -13.55 -4.20
CA GLU A 238 1.11 -12.25 -4.73
C GLU A 238 0.16 -11.81 -5.83
N LEU A 239 -0.29 -10.55 -5.78
CA LEU A 239 -0.97 -9.89 -6.87
C LEU A 239 -0.11 -8.75 -7.40
N ARG A 240 0.21 -8.80 -8.70
CA ARG A 240 0.81 -7.71 -9.46
C ARG A 240 -0.33 -6.99 -10.16
N ILE A 241 -0.53 -5.70 -9.91
CA ILE A 241 -1.70 -4.98 -10.40
C ILE A 241 -1.27 -3.68 -11.07
N GLY A 242 -1.54 -3.56 -12.37
CA GLY A 242 -1.35 -2.32 -13.11
C GLY A 242 -2.67 -1.55 -13.19
N PHE A 243 -2.57 -0.22 -13.22
CA PHE A 243 -3.72 0.67 -13.25
C PHE A 243 -3.59 1.72 -14.34
N SER A 244 -4.72 2.18 -14.88
CA SER A 244 -4.78 3.25 -15.88
C SER A 244 -6.09 4.01 -15.75
N PHE A 245 -6.11 5.29 -16.11
CA PHE A 245 -7.34 6.08 -16.28
C PHE A 245 -7.85 6.08 -17.74
N VAL A 246 -7.16 5.39 -18.64
CA VAL A 246 -7.44 5.34 -20.08
C VAL A 246 -8.11 4.03 -20.47
N SER A 247 -7.48 2.88 -20.18
CA SER A 247 -8.00 1.57 -20.58
C SER A 247 -7.40 0.39 -19.82
N GLU A 248 -8.05 -0.77 -19.89
CA GLU A 248 -7.48 -2.03 -19.37
C GLU A 248 -6.22 -2.46 -20.13
N ALA A 249 -6.13 -2.15 -21.43
CA ALA A 249 -4.94 -2.43 -22.24
C ALA A 249 -3.73 -1.63 -21.73
N ASN A 250 -3.94 -0.37 -21.37
CA ASN A 250 -2.89 0.46 -20.79
C ASN A 250 -2.56 0.03 -19.35
N ALA A 251 -3.56 -0.37 -18.55
CA ALA A 251 -3.32 -0.94 -17.23
C ALA A 251 -2.41 -2.18 -17.30
N ARG A 252 -2.66 -3.06 -18.27
CA ARG A 252 -1.79 -4.21 -18.56
C ARG A 252 -0.41 -3.78 -19.04
N GLY A 253 -0.31 -2.82 -19.98
CA GLY A 253 0.96 -2.31 -20.47
C GLY A 253 1.82 -1.66 -19.37
N ASN A 254 1.19 -0.97 -18.42
CA ASN A 254 1.85 -0.42 -17.24
C ASN A 254 2.44 -1.53 -16.36
N LEU A 255 1.67 -2.60 -16.10
CA LEU A 255 2.15 -3.76 -15.33
C LEU A 255 3.33 -4.42 -16.01
N GLU A 256 3.22 -4.71 -17.31
CA GLU A 256 4.27 -5.37 -18.08
C GLU A 256 5.55 -4.52 -18.12
N ALA A 257 5.43 -3.19 -18.20
CA ALA A 257 6.58 -2.30 -18.20
C ALA A 257 7.25 -2.14 -16.82
N GLU A 258 6.49 -2.11 -15.73
CA GLU A 258 7.02 -1.72 -14.41
C GLU A 258 7.31 -2.92 -13.48
N LEU A 259 6.67 -4.07 -13.69
CA LEU A 259 6.67 -5.21 -12.76
C LEU A 259 7.11 -6.54 -13.36
N LEU A 260 7.23 -6.68 -14.68
CA LEU A 260 7.59 -7.94 -15.31
C LEU A 260 8.94 -8.45 -14.79
N GLY A 261 8.94 -9.68 -14.26
CA GLY A 261 10.14 -10.32 -13.71
C GLY A 261 10.62 -9.78 -12.36
N ARG A 262 9.89 -8.86 -11.72
CA ARG A 262 10.27 -8.28 -10.43
C ARG A 262 9.57 -8.98 -9.26
N SER A 263 10.34 -9.29 -8.23
CA SER A 263 9.85 -9.80 -6.95
C SER A 263 9.34 -8.68 -6.04
N PHE A 264 8.52 -9.04 -5.05
CA PHE A 264 8.06 -8.09 -4.02
C PHE A 264 9.22 -7.39 -3.31
N ALA A 265 10.27 -8.14 -2.95
CA ALA A 265 11.44 -7.60 -2.28
C ALA A 265 12.19 -6.57 -3.13
N GLU A 266 12.36 -6.83 -4.43
CA GLU A 266 13.02 -5.88 -5.35
C GLU A 266 12.20 -4.62 -5.58
N VAL A 267 10.87 -4.70 -5.63
CA VAL A 267 10.00 -3.52 -5.77
C VAL A 267 10.04 -2.69 -4.48
N ARG A 268 9.93 -3.34 -3.31
CA ARG A 268 10.04 -2.68 -2.00
C ARG A 268 11.39 -1.98 -1.82
N GLN A 269 12.49 -2.65 -2.15
CA GLN A 269 13.82 -2.06 -2.04
C GLN A 269 13.99 -0.87 -2.99
N ALA A 270 13.57 -1.02 -4.26
CA ALA A 270 13.64 0.09 -5.21
C ALA A 270 12.78 1.29 -4.78
N ALA A 271 11.65 1.06 -4.10
CA ALA A 271 10.83 2.13 -3.55
C ALA A 271 11.54 2.86 -2.40
N ALA A 272 12.15 2.11 -1.47
CA ALA A 272 12.95 2.69 -0.40
C ALA A 272 14.15 3.48 -0.94
N ASP A 273 14.84 2.96 -1.96
CA ASP A 273 15.98 3.63 -2.60
C ASP A 273 15.55 4.92 -3.29
N THR A 274 14.42 4.90 -4.00
CA THR A 274 13.83 6.09 -4.66
C THR A 274 13.52 7.18 -3.63
N TRP A 275 12.93 6.81 -2.48
CA TRP A 275 12.68 7.76 -1.41
C TRP A 275 13.95 8.26 -0.75
N ASN A 276 14.95 7.41 -0.51
CA ASN A 276 16.23 7.83 0.05
C ASN A 276 16.97 8.80 -0.88
N ASP A 277 16.95 8.58 -2.21
CA ASP A 277 17.50 9.55 -3.18
C ASP A 277 16.80 10.90 -3.05
N LEU A 278 15.47 10.91 -3.09
CA LEU A 278 14.69 12.13 -3.05
C LEU A 278 14.86 12.91 -1.74
N LEU A 279 14.72 12.23 -0.59
CA LEU A 279 14.90 12.84 0.73
C LEU A 279 16.36 13.29 0.92
N GLY A 280 17.32 12.59 0.31
CA GLY A 280 18.75 12.89 0.34
C GLY A 280 19.14 14.19 -0.35
N ARG A 281 18.24 14.77 -1.16
CA ARG A 281 18.42 16.10 -1.78
C ARG A 281 18.43 17.23 -0.76
N ILE A 282 17.87 17.01 0.43
CA ILE A 282 17.94 17.96 1.55
C ILE A 282 18.48 17.24 2.79
N ARG A 283 19.71 17.59 3.18
CA ARG A 283 20.32 17.13 4.42
C ARG A 283 20.14 18.18 5.50
N VAL A 284 19.51 17.80 6.60
CA VAL A 284 19.37 18.65 7.78
C VAL A 284 20.43 18.31 8.82
N GLU A 285 21.08 19.32 9.37
CA GLU A 285 22.06 19.20 10.46
C GLU A 285 21.53 19.92 11.71
N GLY A 286 21.88 19.40 12.89
CA GLY A 286 21.32 19.86 14.16
C GLY A 286 19.88 19.36 14.41
N GLY A 287 19.23 19.91 15.44
CA GLY A 287 17.89 19.50 15.87
C GLY A 287 17.83 18.16 16.60
N THR A 288 16.69 17.93 17.25
CA THR A 288 16.32 16.67 17.91
C THR A 288 15.89 15.61 16.89
N GLU A 289 15.91 14.34 17.28
CA GLU A 289 15.39 13.25 16.42
C GLU A 289 13.93 13.45 16.04
N ARG A 290 13.13 14.05 16.94
CA ARG A 290 11.73 14.40 16.66
C ARG A 290 11.63 15.45 15.55
N GLU A 291 12.44 16.51 15.60
CA GLU A 291 12.43 17.57 14.58
C GLU A 291 12.85 17.05 13.21
N LYS A 292 13.88 16.18 13.14
CA LYS A 292 14.26 15.50 11.89
C LYS A 292 13.13 14.61 11.37
N GLY A 293 12.47 13.86 12.26
CA GLY A 293 11.31 13.04 11.92
C GLY A 293 10.17 13.86 11.33
N LEU A 294 9.84 15.00 11.94
CA LEU A 294 8.83 15.93 11.44
C LEU A 294 9.23 16.52 10.07
N PHE A 295 10.49 16.90 9.90
CA PHE A 295 11.00 17.45 8.65
C PHE A 295 10.89 16.42 7.50
N TYR A 296 11.46 15.23 7.67
CA TYR A 296 11.47 14.20 6.63
C TYR A 296 10.07 13.64 6.36
N SER A 297 9.22 13.51 7.38
CA SER A 297 7.81 13.15 7.18
C SER A 297 7.05 14.22 6.38
N SER A 298 7.28 15.51 6.67
CA SER A 298 6.65 16.60 5.90
C SER A 298 7.16 16.65 4.45
N LEU A 299 8.46 16.45 4.24
CA LEU A 299 9.05 16.38 2.90
C LEU A 299 8.49 15.20 2.10
N TYR A 300 8.37 14.02 2.73
CA TYR A 300 7.69 12.86 2.15
C TYR A 300 6.28 13.21 1.66
N ARG A 301 5.46 13.88 2.50
CA ARG A 301 4.10 14.30 2.12
C ARG A 301 4.06 15.26 0.94
N ALA A 302 5.01 16.20 0.88
CA ALA A 302 5.08 17.20 -0.19
C ALA A 302 5.28 16.58 -1.58
N PHE A 303 5.81 15.35 -1.65
CA PHE A 303 6.07 14.64 -2.89
C PHE A 303 5.05 13.52 -3.19
N LEU A 304 3.93 13.43 -2.47
CA LEU A 304 2.85 12.51 -2.85
C LEU A 304 1.91 13.11 -3.91
N TRP A 305 1.88 14.45 -4.01
CA TRP A 305 1.05 15.18 -4.97
C TRP A 305 1.83 16.33 -5.60
N PRO A 306 1.57 16.71 -6.88
CA PRO A 306 0.58 16.15 -7.80
C PRO A 306 0.91 14.72 -8.24
N ALA A 307 -0.12 13.88 -8.45
CA ALA A 307 0.06 12.50 -8.89
C ALA A 307 0.20 12.43 -10.41
N LEU A 308 1.11 11.57 -10.87
CA LEU A 308 1.22 11.11 -12.25
C LEU A 308 -0.14 10.62 -12.75
N ARG A 309 -0.47 10.96 -14.00
CA ARG A 309 -1.73 10.57 -14.65
C ARG A 309 -1.56 9.81 -15.94
N SER A 310 -0.45 10.00 -16.64
CA SER A 310 -0.23 9.35 -17.92
C SER A 310 0.23 7.91 -17.77
N ASP A 311 -0.15 7.07 -18.71
CA ASP A 311 0.32 5.69 -18.86
C ASP A 311 1.77 5.64 -19.40
N VAL A 312 2.39 4.46 -19.43
CA VAL A 312 3.78 4.31 -19.96
C VAL A 312 3.89 4.65 -21.44
N ASN A 313 2.79 4.58 -22.20
CA ASN A 313 2.72 4.97 -23.61
C ASN A 313 2.53 6.48 -23.82
N GLY A 314 2.31 7.26 -22.75
CA GLY A 314 2.16 8.70 -22.78
C GLY A 314 0.72 9.22 -22.91
N GLU A 315 -0.29 8.34 -23.02
CA GLU A 315 -1.71 8.70 -22.96
C GLU A 315 -2.15 9.13 -21.55
#